data_AF-H1V9K5-F1
#
_entry.id   AF-H1V9K5-F1
#
_cell.length_a   1.000
_cell.length_b   1.000
_cell.length_c   1.000
_cell.angle_alpha   90.00
_cell.angle_beta   90.00
_cell.angle_gamma   90.00
#
_symmetry.space_group_name_H-M   'P 1'
#
loop_
_entity.id
_entity.type
_entity.pdbx_description
1 polymer ?
#
loop_
_entity_poly.entity_id
_entity_poly.type
_entity_poly.pdbx_seq_one_letter_code
_entity_poly.pdbx_strand_id
1 'polypeptide(L)'
;MAKDQLGVLLAGLAGIEIASADLGFGTHYWNVELAAGTKLIQLFYVVQQLYILIQVFAKISILLFFSRIFPARWFQLTVRYFITFLLIHGLVFLLVIVFQCTPISSTWDRSNPDRKCLNVTAIGYAGAVLSIVEDLVILVLPIPELVKLQLNIRKKIALGFMFSLGSLCVHA
;
A
#
# COMPACT_ATOMS: atom_id res chain seq x y z
N MET A 1 8.63 -13.13 -13.62
CA MET A 1 8.13 -13.70 -12.36
C MET A 1 7.54 -12.64 -11.43
N ALA A 2 8.30 -11.70 -10.84
CA ALA A 2 7.73 -10.67 -9.95
C ALA A 2 6.77 -9.68 -10.66
N LYS A 3 7.07 -9.31 -11.92
CA LYS A 3 6.19 -8.45 -12.74
C LYS A 3 4.84 -9.12 -13.05
N ASP A 4 4.86 -10.42 -13.38
CA ASP A 4 3.66 -11.18 -13.73
C ASP A 4 2.75 -11.35 -12.50
N GLN A 5 3.34 -11.59 -11.34
CA GLN A 5 2.61 -11.66 -10.06
C GLN A 5 1.99 -10.31 -9.66
N LEU A 6 2.72 -9.21 -9.82
CA LEU A 6 2.19 -7.87 -9.54
C LEU A 6 1.01 -7.53 -10.47
N GLY A 7 1.10 -7.90 -11.75
CA GLY A 7 0.00 -7.70 -12.71
C GLY A 7 -1.27 -8.46 -12.33
N VAL A 8 -1.13 -9.71 -11.87
CA VAL A 8 -2.27 -10.52 -11.40
C VAL A 8 -2.90 -9.92 -10.14
N LEU A 9 -2.09 -9.45 -9.18
CA LEU A 9 -2.61 -8.80 -7.97
C LEU A 9 -3.38 -7.51 -8.29
N LEU A 10 -2.86 -6.69 -9.19
CA LEU A 10 -3.51 -5.44 -9.62
C LEU A 10 -4.83 -5.71 -10.35
N ALA A 11 -4.86 -6.70 -11.25
CA ALA A 11 -6.09 -7.11 -11.94
C ALA A 11 -7.14 -7.66 -10.95
N GLY A 12 -6.69 -8.44 -9.96
CA GLY A 12 -7.55 -8.95 -8.89
C GLY A 12 -8.18 -7.84 -8.05
N LEU A 13 -7.40 -6.84 -7.65
CA LEU A 13 -7.93 -5.67 -6.93
C LEU A 13 -8.97 -4.91 -7.75
N ALA A 14 -8.66 -4.59 -9.01
CA ALA A 14 -9.58 -3.87 -9.87
C ALA A 14 -10.92 -4.61 -10.02
N GLY A 15 -10.89 -5.93 -10.17
CA GLY A 15 -12.11 -6.75 -10.22
C GLY A 15 -12.94 -6.70 -8.93
N ILE A 16 -12.28 -6.71 -7.76
CA ILE A 16 -12.97 -6.61 -6.47
C ILE A 16 -13.58 -5.23 -6.26
N GLU A 17 -12.90 -4.16 -6.68
CA GLU A 17 -13.43 -2.80 -6.58
C GLU A 17 -14.65 -2.59 -7.48
N ILE A 18 -14.63 -3.12 -8.71
CA ILE A 18 -15.80 -3.10 -9.61
C ILE A 18 -16.97 -3.84 -8.97
N ALA A 19 -16.74 -5.06 -8.44
CA ALA A 19 -17.78 -5.82 -7.75
C ALA A 19 -18.30 -5.10 -6.49
N SER A 20 -17.46 -4.32 -5.82
CA SER A 20 -17.86 -3.51 -4.67
C SER A 20 -18.73 -2.32 -5.12
N ALA A 21 -18.40 -1.68 -6.24
CA ALA A 21 -19.21 -0.60 -6.81
C ALA A 21 -20.63 -1.09 -7.17
N ASP A 22 -20.75 -2.28 -7.75
CA ASP A 22 -22.05 -2.90 -8.07
C ASP A 22 -22.90 -3.18 -6.82
N LEU A 23 -22.26 -3.37 -5.67
CA LEU A 23 -22.92 -3.56 -4.37
C LEU A 23 -23.28 -2.24 -3.66
N GLY A 24 -23.02 -1.08 -4.28
CA GLY A 24 -23.35 0.24 -3.75
C GLY A 24 -22.21 0.93 -3.00
N PHE A 25 -20.96 0.46 -3.16
CA PHE A 25 -19.79 1.16 -2.63
C PHE A 25 -19.70 2.59 -3.18
N GLY A 26 -19.57 3.59 -2.29
CA GLY A 26 -19.58 5.02 -2.66
C GLY A 26 -20.95 5.71 -2.53
N THR A 27 -22.03 4.97 -2.26
CA THR A 27 -23.33 5.56 -1.93
C THR A 27 -23.48 5.82 -0.42
N HIS A 28 -24.42 6.69 -0.03
CA HIS A 28 -24.67 6.94 1.40
C HIS A 28 -25.08 5.65 2.12
N TYR A 29 -24.62 5.47 3.36
CA TYR A 29 -24.77 4.21 4.09
C TYR A 29 -26.23 3.75 4.28
N TRP A 30 -27.20 4.67 4.25
CA TRP A 30 -28.64 4.37 4.37
C TRP A 30 -29.28 3.92 3.05
N ASN A 31 -28.60 4.08 1.91
CA ASN A 31 -29.05 3.62 0.60
C ASN A 31 -28.56 2.21 0.25
N VAL A 32 -27.71 1.62 1.09
CA VAL A 32 -27.15 0.28 0.88
C VAL A 32 -28.06 -0.75 1.55
N GLU A 33 -28.49 -1.76 0.78
CA GLU A 33 -29.26 -2.88 1.32
C GLU A 33 -28.46 -3.61 2.42
N LEU A 34 -29.12 -3.93 3.54
CA LEU A 34 -28.46 -4.53 4.71
C LEU A 34 -27.71 -5.83 4.36
N ALA A 35 -28.25 -6.63 3.43
CA ALA A 35 -27.62 -7.85 2.93
C ALA A 35 -26.38 -7.59 2.07
N ALA A 36 -26.35 -6.48 1.32
CA ALA A 36 -25.17 -6.04 0.56
C ALA A 36 -24.09 -5.45 1.48
N GLY A 37 -24.49 -4.82 2.58
CA GLY A 37 -23.57 -4.23 3.57
C GLY A 37 -22.55 -5.22 4.15
N THR A 38 -22.98 -6.44 4.51
CA THR A 38 -22.06 -7.47 5.03
C THR A 38 -21.06 -7.92 3.97
N LYS A 39 -21.51 -8.11 2.72
CA LYS A 39 -20.64 -8.48 1.60
C LYS A 39 -19.62 -7.38 1.31
N LEU A 40 -20.03 -6.11 1.34
CA LEU A 40 -19.13 -4.97 1.18
C LEU A 40 -18.03 -4.96 2.24
N ILE A 41 -18.35 -5.21 3.52
CA ILE A 41 -17.35 -5.26 4.59
C ILE A 41 -16.37 -6.42 4.38
N GLN A 42 -16.85 -7.57 3.92
CA GLN A 42 -15.99 -8.72 3.60
C GLN A 42 -15.06 -8.44 2.41
N LEU A 43 -15.58 -7.81 1.34
CA LEU A 43 -14.75 -7.40 0.20
C LEU A 43 -13.72 -6.36 0.62
N PHE A 44 -14.13 -5.36 1.40
CA PHE A 44 -13.22 -4.33 1.91
C PHE A 44 -12.11 -4.91 2.77
N TYR A 45 -12.45 -5.90 3.62
CA TYR A 45 -11.46 -6.65 4.38
C TYR A 45 -10.41 -7.26 3.45
N VAL A 46 -10.82 -8.02 2.43
CA VAL A 46 -9.92 -8.66 1.44
C VAL A 46 -9.05 -7.64 0.69
N VAL A 47 -9.66 -6.54 0.25
CA VAL A 47 -8.96 -5.44 -0.45
C VAL A 47 -7.85 -4.87 0.41
N GLN A 48 -8.09 -4.70 1.71
CA GLN A 48 -7.11 -4.11 2.61
C GLN A 48 -5.83 -4.95 2.71
N GLN A 49 -5.93 -6.29 2.74
CA GLN A 49 -4.72 -7.13 2.75
C GLN A 49 -4.02 -7.15 1.39
N LEU A 50 -4.77 -7.25 0.29
CA LEU A 50 -4.21 -7.22 -1.05
C LEU A 50 -3.48 -5.89 -1.33
N TYR A 51 -4.03 -4.77 -0.85
CA TYR A 51 -3.42 -3.45 -0.96
C TYR A 51 -2.05 -3.42 -0.28
N ILE A 52 -1.92 -3.91 0.96
CA ILE A 52 -0.64 -3.97 1.68
C ILE A 52 0.39 -4.78 0.88
N LEU A 53 0.00 -5.94 0.34
CA LEU A 53 0.90 -6.78 -0.45
C LEU A 53 1.38 -6.05 -1.70
N ILE A 54 0.47 -5.45 -2.46
CA ILE A 54 0.81 -4.70 -3.68
C ILE A 54 1.75 -3.55 -3.37
N GLN A 55 1.49 -2.81 -2.29
CA GLN A 55 2.32 -1.68 -1.88
C GLN A 55 3.76 -2.15 -1.60
N VAL A 56 3.94 -3.24 -0.86
CA VAL A 56 5.27 -3.80 -0.53
C VAL A 56 5.97 -4.32 -1.78
N PHE A 57 5.28 -5.10 -2.62
CA PHE A 57 5.86 -5.65 -3.84
C PHE A 57 6.24 -4.56 -4.86
N ALA A 58 5.44 -3.51 -4.99
CA ALA A 58 5.74 -2.38 -5.86
C ALA A 58 7.04 -1.67 -5.42
N LYS A 59 7.19 -1.38 -4.12
CA LYS A 59 8.40 -0.75 -3.57
C LYS A 59 9.63 -1.63 -3.73
N ILE A 60 9.52 -2.93 -3.47
CA ILE A 60 10.61 -3.89 -3.69
C ILE A 60 11.02 -3.94 -5.17
N SER A 61 10.06 -3.94 -6.10
CA SER A 61 10.35 -3.91 -7.55
C SER A 61 11.20 -2.70 -7.95
N ILE A 62 10.86 -1.51 -7.42
CA ILE A 62 11.63 -0.27 -7.65
C ILE A 62 13.05 -0.39 -7.08
N LEU A 63 13.19 -0.90 -5.86
CA LEU A 63 14.49 -1.08 -5.21
C LEU A 63 15.38 -2.09 -5.95
N LEU A 64 14.82 -3.20 -6.41
CA LEU A 64 15.54 -4.18 -7.23
C LEU A 64 15.98 -3.57 -8.57
N PHE A 65 15.14 -2.74 -9.18
CA PHE A 65 15.49 -1.99 -10.37
C PHE A 65 16.67 -1.04 -10.10
N PHE A 66 16.65 -0.28 -9.00
CA PHE A 66 17.77 0.57 -8.61
C PHE A 66 19.05 -0.21 -8.33
N SER A 67 18.96 -1.35 -7.63
CA SER A 67 20.11 -2.21 -7.36
C SER A 67 20.76 -2.76 -8.62
N ARG A 68 20.02 -2.90 -9.72
CA ARG A 68 20.56 -3.32 -11.02
C ARG A 68 21.27 -2.19 -11.76
N ILE A 69 20.84 -0.95 -11.56
CA ILE A 69 21.40 0.24 -12.22
C ILE A 69 22.68 0.72 -11.53
N PHE A 70 22.68 0.76 -10.19
CA PHE A 70 23.77 1.31 -9.41
C PHE A 70 24.59 0.20 -8.75
N PRO A 71 25.81 -0.11 -9.24
CA PRO A 71 26.63 -1.20 -8.70
C PRO A 71 27.38 -0.84 -7.41
N ALA A 72 27.26 0.38 -6.89
CA ALA A 72 28.00 0.83 -5.72
C ALA A 72 27.71 -0.04 -4.47
N ARG A 73 28.76 -0.51 -3.80
CA ARG A 73 28.64 -1.46 -2.66
C ARG A 73 27.80 -0.91 -1.50
N TRP A 74 27.97 0.36 -1.17
CA TRP A 74 27.17 1.02 -0.12
C TRP A 74 25.69 1.10 -0.51
N PHE A 75 25.40 1.35 -1.79
CA PHE A 75 24.05 1.43 -2.32
C PHE A 75 23.35 0.06 -2.27
N GLN A 76 24.04 -1.00 -2.70
CA GLN A 76 23.51 -2.37 -2.64
C GLN A 76 23.22 -2.84 -1.22
N LEU A 77 24.09 -2.51 -0.26
CA LEU A 77 23.84 -2.80 1.16
C LEU A 77 22.58 -2.07 1.65
N THR A 78 22.47 -0.76 1.37
CA THR A 78 21.32 0.06 1.77
C THR A 78 20.01 -0.48 1.18
N VAL A 79 20.00 -0.80 -0.11
CA VAL A 79 18.83 -1.41 -0.77
C VAL A 79 18.44 -2.73 -0.10
N ARG A 80 19.40 -3.61 0.20
CA ARG A 80 19.12 -4.90 0.84
C ARG A 80 18.50 -4.73 2.22
N TYR A 81 19.06 -3.85 3.06
CA TYR A 81 18.48 -3.52 4.36
C TYR A 81 17.07 -2.97 4.24
N PHE A 82 16.84 -2.08 3.26
CA PHE A 82 15.54 -1.46 3.07
C PHE A 82 14.49 -2.45 2.55
N ILE A 83 14.86 -3.38 1.67
CA ILE A 83 13.98 -4.49 1.25
C ILE A 83 13.58 -5.35 2.46
N THR A 84 14.52 -5.70 3.34
CA THR A 84 14.22 -6.47 4.55
C THR A 84 13.28 -5.69 5.48
N PHE A 85 13.50 -4.39 5.65
CA PHE A 85 12.60 -3.52 6.41
C PHE A 85 11.18 -3.51 5.84
N LEU A 86 11.02 -3.34 4.52
CA LEU A 86 9.71 -3.34 3.85
C LEU A 86 8.97 -4.67 4.03
N LEU A 87 9.67 -5.81 3.97
CA LEU A 87 9.06 -7.11 4.20
C LEU A 87 8.58 -7.28 5.64
N ILE A 88 9.37 -6.86 6.63
CA ILE A 88 9.00 -6.93 8.04
C ILE A 88 7.81 -6.01 8.31
N HIS A 89 7.88 -4.75 7.86
CA HIS A 89 6.81 -3.78 7.99
C HIS A 89 5.50 -4.29 7.36
N GLY A 90 5.57 -4.76 6.11
CA GLY A 90 4.44 -5.35 5.40
C GLY A 90 3.82 -6.54 6.13
N LEU A 91 4.65 -7.46 6.64
CA LEU A 91 4.18 -8.62 7.39
C LEU A 91 3.49 -8.22 8.69
N VAL A 92 4.06 -7.28 9.44
CA VAL A 92 3.46 -6.78 10.68
C VAL A 92 2.10 -6.14 10.41
N PHE A 93 2.01 -5.25 9.42
CA PHE A 93 0.73 -4.62 9.07
C PHE A 93 -0.30 -5.62 8.56
N LEU A 94 0.12 -6.61 7.77
CA LEU A 94 -0.76 -7.68 7.31
C LEU A 94 -1.36 -8.43 8.51
N LEU A 95 -0.55 -8.82 9.49
CA LEU A 95 -1.02 -9.49 10.69
C LEU A 95 -1.96 -8.60 11.52
N VAL A 96 -1.63 -7.32 11.70
CA VAL A 96 -2.49 -6.36 12.42
C VAL A 96 -3.86 -6.24 11.76
N ILE A 97 -3.93 -6.22 10.43
CA ILE A 97 -5.21 -6.16 9.69
C ILE A 97 -5.95 -7.48 9.74
N VAL A 98 -5.27 -8.61 9.60
CA VAL A 98 -5.91 -9.94 9.70
C VAL A 98 -6.50 -10.16 11.09
N PHE A 99 -5.79 -9.71 12.13
CA PHE A 99 -6.22 -9.81 13.53
C PHE A 99 -6.81 -8.50 14.07
N GLN A 100 -7.38 -7.66 13.20
CA GLN A 100 -7.94 -6.37 13.63
C GLN A 100 -9.11 -6.52 14.61
N CYS A 101 -9.78 -7.67 14.63
CA CYS A 101 -10.82 -8.01 15.58
C CYS A 101 -10.60 -9.40 16.18
N THR A 102 -10.99 -9.57 17.45
CA THR A 102 -11.05 -10.85 18.14
C THR A 102 -12.48 -11.09 18.64
N PRO A 103 -13.16 -12.16 18.19
CA PRO A 103 -12.78 -13.10 17.11
C PRO A 103 -12.77 -12.42 15.72
N ILE A 104 -12.04 -12.99 14.75
CA ILE A 104 -11.87 -12.40 13.39
C ILE A 104 -13.22 -12.21 12.69
N SER A 105 -14.16 -13.14 12.92
CA SER A 105 -15.53 -13.07 12.39
C SER A 105 -16.27 -11.79 12.79
N SER A 106 -15.87 -11.17 13.91
CA SER A 106 -16.45 -9.90 14.35
C SER A 106 -16.08 -8.69 13.49
N THR A 107 -15.21 -8.87 12.50
CA THR A 107 -14.92 -7.86 11.49
C THR A 107 -16.15 -7.54 10.64
N TRP A 108 -16.89 -8.56 10.21
CA TRP A 108 -18.11 -8.42 9.42
C TRP A 108 -19.39 -8.68 10.22
N ASP A 109 -19.32 -9.48 11.29
CA ASP A 109 -20.45 -9.76 12.17
C ASP A 109 -20.37 -8.99 13.49
N ARG A 110 -21.18 -7.93 13.60
CA ARG A 110 -21.19 -7.05 14.77
C ARG A 110 -22.09 -7.54 15.91
N SER A 111 -22.72 -8.71 15.78
CA SER A 111 -23.64 -9.24 16.78
C SER A 111 -22.98 -9.70 18.08
N ASN A 112 -21.68 -10.01 18.04
CA ASN A 112 -20.95 -10.49 19.22
C ASN A 112 -20.72 -9.37 20.26
N PRO A 113 -21.25 -9.50 21.49
CA PRO A 113 -21.09 -8.49 22.54
C PRO A 113 -19.65 -8.41 23.09
N ASP A 114 -18.91 -9.52 23.08
CA ASP A 114 -17.52 -9.60 23.57
C ASP A 114 -16.47 -9.16 22.53
N ARG A 115 -16.89 -8.56 21.40
CA ARG A 115 -15.97 -8.19 20.32
C ARG A 115 -14.92 -7.18 20.81
N LYS A 116 -13.65 -7.47 20.54
CA LYS A 116 -12.55 -6.52 20.74
C LYS A 116 -11.90 -6.26 19.39
N CYS A 117 -12.09 -5.04 18.89
CA CYS A 117 -11.52 -4.58 17.63
C CYS A 117 -10.53 -3.44 17.88
N LEU A 118 -9.43 -3.45 17.14
CA LEU A 118 -8.50 -2.36 17.04
C LEU A 118 -9.14 -1.19 16.28
N ASN A 119 -8.63 0.01 16.51
CA ASN A 119 -9.07 1.19 15.78
C ASN A 119 -8.53 1.14 14.34
N VAL A 120 -9.35 0.66 13.41
CA VAL A 120 -9.01 0.53 11.98
C VAL A 120 -8.60 1.86 11.35
N THR A 121 -9.19 2.97 11.80
CA THR A 121 -8.83 4.32 11.34
C THR A 121 -7.43 4.71 11.80
N ALA A 122 -7.10 4.45 13.07
CA ALA A 122 -5.75 4.70 13.59
C ALA A 122 -4.69 3.84 12.89
N ILE A 123 -5.00 2.56 12.62
CA ILE A 123 -4.12 1.68 11.84
C ILE A 123 -3.94 2.23 10.42
N GLY A 124 -5.03 2.66 9.78
CA GLY A 124 -4.99 3.27 8.46
C GLY A 124 -4.10 4.51 8.40
N TYR A 125 -4.23 5.43 9.36
CA TYR A 125 -3.37 6.61 9.44
C TYR A 125 -1.91 6.26 9.69
N ALA A 126 -1.63 5.31 10.60
CA ALA A 126 -0.26 4.86 10.85
C ALA A 126 0.38 4.25 9.60
N GLY A 127 -0.37 3.40 8.88
CA GLY A 127 0.07 2.79 7.62
C GLY A 127 0.30 3.83 6.52
N ALA A 128 -0.58 4.83 6.41
CA ALA A 128 -0.44 5.91 5.44
C ALA A 128 0.83 6.75 5.69
N VAL A 129 1.06 7.16 6.93
CA VAL A 129 2.26 7.95 7.31
C VAL A 129 3.53 7.16 7.02
N LEU A 130 3.59 5.88 7.42
CA LEU A 130 4.76 5.04 7.16
C LEU A 130 4.98 4.82 5.67
N SER A 131 3.91 4.62 4.90
CA SER A 131 3.99 4.46 3.45
C SER A 131 4.59 5.70 2.76
N ILE A 132 4.14 6.90 3.16
CA ILE A 132 4.68 8.17 2.64
C ILE A 132 6.18 8.27 2.97
N VAL A 133 6.57 7.98 4.21
CA VAL A 133 7.98 8.02 4.63
C VAL A 133 8.84 7.06 3.80
N GLU A 134 8.38 5.84 3.58
CA GLU A 134 9.07 4.88 2.72
C GLU A 134 9.24 5.39 1.29
N ASP A 135 8.20 6.01 0.73
CA ASP A 135 8.24 6.55 -0.63
C ASP A 135 9.25 7.70 -0.75
N LEU A 136 9.30 8.59 0.25
CA LEU A 136 10.32 9.63 0.34
C LEU A 136 11.74 9.04 0.39
N VAL A 137 11.95 7.98 1.18
CA VAL A 137 13.26 7.32 1.28
C VAL A 137 13.66 6.69 -0.06
N ILE A 138 12.77 5.92 -0.71
CA ILE A 138 13.04 5.30 -2.01
C ILE A 138 13.39 6.36 -3.06
N LEU A 139 12.69 7.47 -3.02
CA LEU A 139 12.85 8.58 -3.95
C LEU A 139 14.17 9.33 -3.75
N VAL A 140 14.61 9.51 -2.50
CA VAL A 140 15.89 10.17 -2.19
C VAL A 140 17.08 9.24 -2.40
N LEU A 141 16.90 7.93 -2.24
CA LEU A 141 17.95 6.91 -2.30
C LEU A 141 18.89 7.03 -3.53
N PRO A 142 18.43 7.21 -4.79
CA PRO A 142 19.32 7.30 -5.95
C PRO A 142 19.99 8.66 -6.12
N ILE A 143 19.57 9.72 -5.40
CA ILE A 143 20.07 11.08 -5.61
C ILE A 143 21.59 11.20 -5.39
N PRO A 144 22.19 10.65 -4.30
CA PRO A 144 23.63 10.75 -4.10
C PRO A 144 24.46 10.08 -5.19
N GLU A 145 23.99 8.95 -5.75
CA GLU A 145 24.65 8.27 -6.87
C GLU A 145 24.47 9.06 -8.18
N LEU A 146 23.30 9.67 -8.40
CA LEU A 146 23.04 10.52 -9.57
C LEU A 146 23.89 11.81 -9.58
N VAL A 147 24.18 12.38 -8.41
CA VAL A 147 25.03 13.59 -8.30
C VAL A 147 26.49 13.25 -8.60
N LYS A 148 26.97 12.07 -8.19
CA LYS A 148 28.31 11.59 -8.54
C LYS A 148 28.42 11.26 -10.03
N LEU A 149 27.34 10.77 -10.62
CA LEU A 149 27.26 10.35 -12.02
C LEU A 149 26.59 11.45 -12.87
N GLN A 150 27.22 12.63 -12.97
CA GLN A 150 26.83 13.82 -13.76
C GLN A 150 25.58 13.69 -14.67
N LEU A 151 24.37 13.61 -14.10
CA LEU A 151 23.13 13.44 -14.87
C LEU A 151 22.19 14.64 -14.73
N ASN A 152 21.69 15.07 -15.88
CA ASN A 152 20.90 16.29 -16.15
C ASN A 152 19.71 16.55 -15.20
N ILE A 153 19.52 17.84 -14.89
CA ILE A 153 18.45 18.49 -14.09
C ILE A 153 17.02 17.96 -14.35
N ARG A 154 16.75 17.37 -15.52
CA ARG A 154 15.43 16.81 -15.90
C ARG A 154 14.86 15.78 -14.91
N LYS A 155 15.71 14.95 -14.28
CA LYS A 155 15.23 13.97 -13.27
C LYS A 155 14.79 14.63 -11.96
N LYS A 156 15.40 15.77 -11.61
CA LYS A 156 15.04 16.57 -10.42
C LYS A 156 13.66 17.21 -10.58
N ILE A 157 13.31 17.61 -11.82
CA ILE A 157 12.01 18.18 -12.18
C ILE A 157 10.91 17.11 -12.18
N ALA A 158 11.18 15.90 -12.69
CA ALA A 158 10.23 14.79 -12.64
C ALA A 158 9.82 14.43 -11.20
N LEU A 159 10.78 14.49 -10.27
CA LEU A 159 10.56 14.30 -8.84
C LEU A 159 9.56 15.31 -8.26
N GLY A 160 9.79 16.61 -8.54
CA GLY A 160 8.89 17.68 -8.12
C GLY A 160 7.50 17.50 -8.71
N PHE A 161 7.40 17.14 -9.99
CA PHE A 161 6.12 16.89 -10.65
C PHE A 161 5.33 15.72 -10.04
N MET A 162 5.99 14.62 -9.68
CA MET A 162 5.31 13.47 -9.06
C MET A 162 4.71 13.83 -7.69
N PHE A 163 5.42 14.61 -6.85
CA PHE A 163 4.85 15.08 -5.58
C PHE A 163 3.74 16.11 -5.76
N SER A 164 3.87 17.02 -6.73
CA SER A 164 2.84 18.02 -7.02
C SER A 164 1.54 17.37 -7.49
N LEU A 165 1.61 16.34 -8.33
CA LEU A 165 0.42 15.62 -8.80
C LEU A 165 -0.32 14.91 -7.64
N GLY A 166 0.42 14.30 -6.69
CA GLY A 166 -0.17 13.67 -5.52
C GLY A 166 -0.94 14.64 -4.60
N SER A 167 -0.44 15.87 -4.42
CA SER A 167 -1.13 16.87 -3.58
C SER A 167 -2.38 17.45 -4.22
N LEU A 168 -2.42 17.55 -5.55
CA LEU A 168 -3.58 18.11 -6.28
C LEU A 168 -4.79 17.17 -6.24
N CYS A 169 -4.58 15.85 -6.22
CA CYS A 169 -5.65 14.86 -6.13
C CYS A 169 -6.35 14.80 -4.76
N VAL A 170 -5.74 15.33 -3.69
CA VAL A 170 -6.33 15.35 -2.34
C VAL A 170 -7.23 16.58 -2.12
N HIS A 171 -7.16 17.57 -3.02
CA HIS A 171 -7.87 18.85 -2.90
C HIS A 171 -8.90 19.10 -4.02
N ALA A 172 -9.12 18.14 -4.91
CA ALA A 172 -10.09 18.19 -6.01
C ALA A 172 -11.18 17.13 -5.78
#